data_AF-A0A946B4S4-F1
#
_entry.id   AF-A0A946B4S4-F1
#
_cell.length_a   1.000
_cell.length_b   1.000
_cell.length_c   1.000
_cell.angle_alpha   90.00
_cell.angle_beta   90.00
_cell.angle_gamma   90.00
#
_symmetry.space_group_name_H-M   'P 1'
#
loop_
_entity.id
_entity.type
_entity.pdbx_description
1 polymer ?
#
loop_
_entity_poly.entity_id
_entity_poly.type
_entity_poly.pdbx_seq_one_letter_code
_entity_poly.pdbx_strand_id
1 'polypeptide(L)' 'MPEDESLAGSLDEIIGDRFLIGSPEEVAEQMIRINSELGVNHLILSMEWAGMEKSVAMDCMQMMAEEVMPLVKQGT' A
#
# COMPACT_ATOMS: atom_id res chain seq x y z
N MET A 1 -11.71 -11.85 8.49
CA MET A 1 -10.31 -12.16 8.12
C MET A 1 -10.06 -13.64 8.36
N PRO A 2 -9.18 -14.31 7.60
CA PRO A 2 -8.79 -15.67 7.92
C PRO A 2 -8.26 -15.75 9.35
N GLU A 3 -8.57 -16.85 10.05
CA GLU A 3 -8.40 -16.99 11.51
C GLU A 3 -6.94 -16.97 11.99
N ASP A 4 -5.98 -17.08 11.06
CA ASP A 4 -4.53 -17.14 11.34
C ASP A 4 -3.75 -15.83 11.08
N GLU A 5 -4.38 -14.77 10.59
CA GLU A 5 -3.72 -13.45 10.48
C GLU A 5 -3.97 -12.62 11.75
N SER A 6 -3.25 -12.97 12.81
CA SER A 6 -3.13 -12.11 13.99
C SER A 6 -2.31 -10.87 13.65
N LEU A 7 -2.93 -9.69 13.70
CA LEU A 7 -2.25 -8.40 13.69
C LEU A 7 -1.51 -8.11 15.02
N ALA A 8 -1.32 -9.11 15.89
CA ALA A 8 -0.70 -8.97 17.21
C ALA A 8 0.82 -9.25 17.25
N GLY A 9 1.51 -9.16 16.10
CA GLY A 9 2.97 -9.22 15.99
C GLY A 9 3.65 -7.85 16.07
N SER A 10 4.98 -7.83 16.04
CA SER A 10 5.71 -6.57 15.83
C SER A 10 5.42 -6.01 14.43
N LEU A 11 5.47 -4.68 14.28
CA LEU A 11 5.18 -4.01 13.00
C LEU A 11 6.01 -4.63 11.85
N ASP A 12 7.28 -4.95 12.09
CA ASP A 12 8.18 -5.56 11.11
C ASP A 12 7.78 -6.99 10.70
N GLU A 13 7.20 -7.78 11.61
CA GLU A 13 6.72 -9.14 11.32
C GLU A 13 5.40 -9.16 10.55
N ILE A 14 4.58 -8.12 10.73
CA ILE A 14 3.30 -7.97 10.02
C ILE A 14 3.54 -7.38 8.63
N ILE A 15 4.46 -6.42 8.50
CA ILE A 15 4.68 -5.66 7.24
C ILE A 15 5.10 -6.58 6.09
N GLY A 16 6.12 -7.43 6.25
CA GLY A 16 6.60 -8.33 5.19
C GLY A 16 6.57 -7.71 3.77
N ASP A 17 6.15 -8.47 2.76
CA ASP A 17 5.90 -8.00 1.39
C ASP A 17 4.41 -7.67 1.10
N ARG A 18 3.57 -7.58 2.15
CA ARG A 18 2.10 -7.51 1.97
C ARG A 18 1.51 -6.12 2.13
N PHE A 19 2.28 -5.17 2.65
CA PHE A 19 1.82 -3.82 2.92
C PHE A 19 2.64 -2.81 2.11
N LEU A 20 1.94 -1.82 1.56
CA LEU A 20 2.55 -0.65 0.91
C LEU A 20 2.54 0.50 1.91
N ILE A 21 3.67 0.74 2.56
CA ILE A 21 3.83 1.76 3.60
C ILE A 21 5.13 2.51 3.34
N GLY A 22 5.10 3.83 3.47
CA GLY A 22 6.26 4.70 3.25
C GLY A 22 5.88 6.07 2.70
N SER A 23 6.87 6.80 2.21
CA SER A 23 6.66 8.00 1.40
C SER A 23 5.99 7.67 0.05
N PRO A 24 5.44 8.66 -0.67
CA PRO A 24 4.88 8.42 -2.00
C PRO A 24 5.86 7.75 -2.97
N GLU A 25 7.14 8.11 -2.91
CA GLU A 25 8.21 7.51 -3.73
C GLU A 25 8.45 6.05 -3.34
N GLU A 26 8.58 5.75 -2.04
CA GLU A 26 8.78 4.38 -1.55
C GLU A 26 7.60 3.48 -1.92
N VAL A 27 6.37 3.98 -1.84
CA VAL A 27 5.16 3.24 -2.25
C VAL A 27 5.14 3.02 -3.75
N ALA A 28 5.49 4.03 -4.55
CA ALA A 28 5.56 3.90 -6.01
C ALA A 28 6.60 2.85 -6.44
N GLU A 29 7.79 2.87 -5.83
CA GLU A 29 8.84 1.87 -6.08
C GLU A 29 8.37 0.45 -5.77
N GLN A 30 7.66 0.26 -4.66
CA GLN A 30 7.09 -1.04 -4.31
C GLN A 30 6.06 -1.51 -5.35
N MET A 31 5.18 -0.64 -5.84
CA MET A 31 4.20 -0.97 -6.88
C MET A 31 4.86 -1.31 -8.23
N ILE A 32 5.90 -0.56 -8.63
CA ILE A 32 6.69 -0.83 -9.84
C ILE A 32 7.41 -2.17 -9.72
N ARG A 33 7.99 -2.47 -8.55
CA ARG A 33 8.61 -3.77 -8.28
C ARG A 33 7.61 -4.91 -8.45
N ILE A 34 6.43 -4.80 -7.86
CA ILE A 34 5.35 -5.80 -8.01
C ILE A 34 4.96 -5.98 -9.49
N ASN A 35 4.82 -4.89 -10.25
CA ASN A 35 4.53 -4.96 -11.68
C ASN A 35 5.65 -5.66 -12.47
N SER A 36 6.92 -5.28 -12.24
CA SER A 36 8.06 -5.83 -12.97
C SER A 36 8.34 -7.30 -12.66
N GLU A 37 8.15 -7.73 -11.41
CA GLU A 37 8.43 -9.10 -10.97
C GLU A 37 7.29 -10.07 -11.29
N LEU A 38 6.03 -9.63 -11.17
CA LEU A 38 4.85 -10.50 -11.25
C LEU A 38 3.96 -10.23 -12.48
N GLY A 39 4.19 -9.14 -13.21
CA GLY A 39 3.34 -8.71 -14.33
C GLY A 39 1.98 -8.14 -13.92
N VAL A 40 1.77 -7.87 -12.63
CA VAL A 40 0.50 -7.37 -12.09
C VAL A 40 0.29 -5.91 -12.49
N ASN A 41 -0.90 -5.59 -13.02
CA ASN A 41 -1.28 -4.23 -13.43
C ASN A 41 -2.53 -3.71 -12.71
N HIS A 42 -3.10 -4.48 -11.78
CA HIS A 42 -4.26 -4.10 -11.00
C HIS A 42 -4.08 -4.54 -9.55
N LEU A 43 -4.15 -3.57 -8.64
CA LEU A 43 -3.98 -3.76 -7.20
C LEU A 43 -5.25 -3.28 -6.49
N ILE A 44 -5.78 -4.10 -5.59
CA ILE A 44 -6.89 -3.73 -4.71
C ILE A 44 -6.32 -3.61 -3.31
N LEU A 45 -6.40 -2.41 -2.73
CA LEU A 45 -5.74 -2.05 -1.47
C LEU A 45 -6.77 -1.57 -0.45
N SER A 46 -6.63 -2.03 0.80
CA SER A 46 -7.37 -1.46 1.93
C SER A 46 -6.56 -0.30 2.52
N MET A 47 -7.07 0.92 2.40
CA MET A 47 -6.43 2.12 2.97
C MET A 47 -6.99 2.50 4.34
N GLU A 48 -8.10 1.89 4.75
CA GLU A 48 -8.74 2.10 6.04
C GLU A 48 -8.45 0.93 6.98
N TRP A 49 -8.20 1.25 8.25
CA TRP A 49 -8.00 0.28 9.33
C TRP A 49 -9.11 0.43 10.37
N ALA A 50 -9.42 -0.65 11.09
CA ALA A 50 -10.43 -0.62 12.14
C ALA A 50 -10.06 0.41 13.22
N GLY A 51 -10.94 1.39 13.44
CA GLY A 51 -10.72 2.47 14.40
C GLY A 51 -9.92 3.66 13.87
N MET A 52 -9.50 3.65 12.60
CA MET A 52 -8.88 4.80 11.94
C MET A 52 -9.92 5.91 11.71
N GLU A 53 -9.49 7.16 11.85
CA GLU A 53 -10.35 8.29 11.48
C GLU A 53 -10.54 8.33 9.96
N LYS A 54 -11.78 8.55 9.51
CA LYS A 54 -12.11 8.58 8.08
C LYS A 54 -11.30 9.62 7.29
N SER A 55 -10.99 10.77 7.90
CA SER A 55 -10.18 11.83 7.28
C SER A 55 -8.81 11.31 6.86
N VAL A 56 -8.14 10.55 7.73
CA VAL A 56 -6.83 9.94 7.46
C VAL A 56 -6.88 9.01 6.25
N ALA A 57 -7.91 8.17 6.15
CA ALA A 57 -8.08 7.28 4.99
C ALA A 57 -8.34 8.08 3.68
N MET A 58 -9.10 9.18 3.76
CA MET A 58 -9.36 10.08 2.62
C MET A 58 -8.09 10.80 2.18
N ASP A 59 -7.30 11.32 3.11
CA ASP A 59 -6.03 12.00 2.84
C ASP A 59 -5.03 11.02 2.19
N CYS A 60 -4.95 9.78 2.69
CA CYS A 60 -4.13 8.72 2.09
C CYS A 60 -4.59 8.37 0.66
N MET A 61 -5.90 8.27 0.42
CA MET A 61 -6.46 8.06 -0.92
C MET A 61 -6.10 9.21 -1.88
N GLN A 62 -6.13 10.45 -1.39
CA GLN A 62 -5.77 11.62 -2.18
C GLN A 62 -4.27 11.60 -2.53
N MET A 63 -3.41 11.36 -1.55
CA MET A 63 -1.95 11.23 -1.75
C MET A 63 -1.60 10.10 -2.72
N MET A 64 -2.28 8.96 -2.63
CA MET A 64 -2.12 7.87 -3.61
C MET A 64 -2.44 8.36 -5.02
N ALA A 65 -3.55 9.08 -5.21
CA ALA A 65 -3.97 9.55 -6.53
C ALA A 65 -3.07 10.66 -7.11
N GLU A 66 -2.67 11.62 -6.28
CA GLU A 66 -1.98 12.85 -6.71
C GLU A 66 -0.46 12.72 -6.72
N GLU A 67 0.12 11.90 -5.84
CA GLU A 67 1.57 11.82 -5.65
C GLU A 67 2.13 10.46 -6.10
N VAL A 68 1.48 9.35 -5.74
CA VAL A 68 1.98 8.00 -6.06
C VAL A 68 1.69 7.60 -7.51
N MET A 69 0.43 7.66 -7.95
CA MET A 69 0.02 7.19 -9.28
C MET A 69 0.78 7.84 -10.45
N PRO A 70 1.15 9.14 -10.41
CA PRO A 70 2.00 9.72 -11.44
C PRO A 70 3.41 9.13 -11.51
N LEU A 71 4.01 8.76 -10.37
CA LEU A 71 5.32 8.11 -10.32
C LEU A 71 5.26 6.69 -10.88
N VAL A 72 4.22 5.92 -10.49
CA VAL A 72 4.00 4.56 -11.01
C VAL A 72 3.88 4.57 -12.54
N LYS A 73 3.10 5.50 -13.10
CA LYS A 73 2.94 5.67 -14.57
C LYS A 73 4.24 6.03 -15.31
N GLN A 74 5.23 6.59 -14.63
CA GLN A 74 6.54 6.90 -15.22
C GLN A 74 7.48 5.70 -15.16
N GLY A 75 7.28 4.79 -14.19
CA GLY A 75 8.13 3.63 -13.95
C GLY A 75 7.63 2.31 -14.54
N THR A 76 6.39 2.24 -15.04
CA THR A 76 5.79 1.09 -15.74
C THR A 76 5.42 1.47 -17.17
#